data_AF-A0A1B6HI14-F1
#
_entry.id   AF-A0A1B6HI14-F1
#
_cell.length_a   1.000
_cell.length_b   1.000
_cell.length_c   1.000
_cell.angle_alpha   90.00
_cell.angle_beta   90.00
_cell.angle_gamma   90.00
#
_symmetry.space_group_name_H-M   'P 1'
#
loop_
_entity.id
_entity.type
_entity.pdbx_description
1 polymer ?
#
loop_
_entity_poly.entity_id
_entity_poly.type
_entity_poly.pdbx_seq_one_letter_code
_entity_poly.pdbx_strand_id
1 'polypeptide(L)'
;QLGLVLNPDDWFIERADIPEAGTSERIIMSNVRCTEEDHDITECRAERLPHIENSCDHNQDVGLRCYEPHWAGVRLGVLAERTDLQYITVEKAGLLDYTTNEFKPAVQVDLYHHSFDSVRVVDNVQDGLGVVYADIYSGTTNIVRNSEFSNNRGSGVAFKQLGLKITGSTIENNKIAGIRHNPALSLYQQRELAGWFKPLTEVQNQYSPSSYKPLSIPQTYPNIDLEEGQTQYLITQRVTLDPINKQFFLRCKPGFVLGLQLLNPIHNRSTEDILVYDGQDMHSVQVVWSVRKDL
;
A
#
# COMPACT_ATOMS: atom_id res chain seq x y z
N GLN A 1 14.02 -2.87 19.44
CA GLN A 1 13.71 -1.72 18.56
C GLN A 1 12.76 -0.75 19.22
N LEU A 2 13.20 0.49 19.43
CA LEU A 2 12.44 1.54 20.14
C LEU A 2 11.25 2.05 19.31
N GLY A 3 10.81 1.24 18.35
CA GLY A 3 9.62 1.43 17.53
C GLY A 3 9.59 2.81 16.91
N LEU A 4 10.75 3.35 16.54
CA LEU A 4 10.93 4.73 16.08
C LEU A 4 10.40 4.86 14.65
N VAL A 5 9.10 4.63 14.50
CA VAL A 5 8.37 5.00 13.30
C VAL A 5 8.14 6.49 13.43
N LEU A 6 8.82 7.25 12.58
CA LEU A 6 8.59 8.67 12.46
C LEU A 6 7.23 8.86 11.78
N ASN A 7 6.21 9.28 12.52
CA ASN A 7 4.95 9.65 11.90
C ASN A 7 5.13 10.99 11.16
N PRO A 8 5.08 11.01 9.81
CA PRO A 8 5.36 12.22 9.04
C PRO A 8 4.37 13.36 9.34
N ASP A 9 3.17 13.03 9.83
CA ASP A 9 2.13 14.03 10.09
C ASP A 9 2.34 14.78 11.40
N ASP A 10 3.16 14.26 12.30
CA ASP A 10 3.19 14.77 13.67
C ASP A 10 4.54 14.65 14.38
N TRP A 11 5.59 14.17 13.69
CA TRP A 11 6.92 14.01 14.25
C TRP A 11 7.55 15.32 14.75
N PHE A 12 7.19 16.44 14.13
CA PHE A 12 7.75 17.73 14.47
C PHE A 12 7.07 18.24 15.75
N ILE A 13 7.82 18.21 16.85
CA ILE A 13 7.40 18.75 18.14
C ILE A 13 7.94 20.18 18.22
N GLU A 14 7.05 21.16 18.22
CA GLU A 14 7.47 22.54 18.43
C GLU A 14 7.82 22.78 19.89
N ARG A 15 8.63 23.80 20.17
CA ARG A 15 8.98 24.16 21.56
C ARG A 15 7.75 24.50 22.41
N ALA A 16 6.66 24.96 21.77
CA ALA A 16 5.39 25.22 22.42
C ALA A 16 4.60 23.95 22.78
N ASP A 17 4.87 22.82 22.11
CA ASP A 17 4.23 21.53 22.38
C ASP A 17 4.93 20.76 23.52
N ILE A 18 6.16 21.17 23.87
CA ILE A 18 6.89 20.63 25.01
C ILE A 18 6.22 21.18 26.28
N PRO A 19 5.68 20.32 27.16
CA PRO A 19 5.08 20.79 28.40
C PRO A 19 6.08 21.63 29.19
N GLU A 20 5.64 22.77 29.73
CA GLU A 20 6.49 23.58 30.63
C GLU A 20 7.01 22.74 31.81
N ALA A 21 6.18 21.78 32.25
CA ALA A 21 6.54 20.69 33.14
C ALA A 21 7.55 19.76 32.46
N GLY A 22 8.83 20.05 32.67
CA GLY A 22 9.97 19.37 32.06
C GLY A 22 11.15 20.31 31.83
N THR A 23 10.94 21.63 31.86
CA THR A 23 11.97 22.65 31.54
C THR A 23 12.66 23.26 32.76
N SER A 24 12.15 23.00 33.97
CA SER A 24 12.68 23.55 35.24
C SER A 24 12.89 22.47 36.31
N GLU A 25 12.42 21.27 36.03
CA GLU A 25 12.42 20.11 36.90
C GLU A 25 13.82 19.51 37.03
N ARG A 26 13.97 18.55 37.94
CA ARG A 26 15.25 17.84 38.04
C ARG A 26 15.38 16.84 36.90
N ILE A 27 16.49 16.93 36.16
CA ILE A 27 16.91 15.89 35.21
C ILE A 27 17.08 14.56 35.96
N ILE A 28 16.30 13.54 35.57
CA ILE A 28 16.33 12.19 36.17
C ILE A 28 17.22 11.21 35.40
N MET A 29 17.52 11.52 34.13
CA MET A 29 18.30 10.69 33.22
C MET A 29 19.07 11.58 32.25
N SER A 30 20.38 11.33 32.07
CA SER A 30 21.25 12.08 31.15
C SER A 30 22.12 11.12 30.32
N ASN A 31 22.69 11.61 29.21
CA ASN A 31 23.57 10.82 28.31
C ASN A 31 22.92 9.49 27.89
N VAL A 32 21.64 9.54 27.51
CA VAL A 32 20.84 8.36 27.10
C VAL A 32 21.40 7.77 25.81
N ARG A 33 21.75 6.49 25.87
CA ARG A 33 22.32 5.72 24.76
C ARG A 33 21.47 4.48 24.54
N CYS A 34 20.52 4.61 23.63
CA CYS A 34 19.74 3.49 23.14
C CYS A 34 20.40 2.87 21.91
N THR A 35 20.20 1.57 21.74
CA THR A 35 20.55 0.76 20.59
C THR A 35 19.30 0.46 19.75
N GLU A 36 19.50 -0.15 18.59
CA GLU A 36 18.40 -0.60 17.74
C GLU A 36 17.55 -1.71 18.38
N GLU A 37 18.03 -2.35 19.44
CA GLU A 37 17.32 -3.44 20.12
C GLU A 37 16.51 -2.98 21.33
N ASP A 38 16.79 -1.81 21.89
CA ASP A 38 16.05 -1.30 23.04
C ASP A 38 14.61 -0.96 22.66
N HIS A 39 13.63 -1.27 23.51
CA HIS A 39 12.21 -0.99 23.26
C HIS A 39 11.62 0.04 24.25
N ASP A 40 12.32 0.27 25.36
CA ASP A 40 11.93 1.16 26.44
C ASP A 40 13.08 2.12 26.73
N ILE A 41 12.84 3.42 26.54
CA ILE A 41 13.85 4.46 26.77
C ILE A 41 14.27 4.50 28.25
N THR A 42 13.39 4.08 29.16
CA THR A 42 13.68 4.00 30.59
C THR A 42 14.63 2.86 30.95
N GLU A 43 14.89 1.94 30.02
CA GLU A 43 15.84 0.82 30.18
C GLU A 43 17.17 1.07 29.46
N CYS A 44 17.25 2.07 28.57
CA CYS A 44 18.49 2.41 27.88
C CYS A 44 19.62 2.76 28.85
N ARG A 45 20.86 2.53 28.37
CA ARG A 45 22.07 2.93 29.10
C ARG A 45 22.05 4.46 29.26
N ALA A 46 22.07 4.91 30.50
CA ALA A 46 22.04 6.33 30.82
C ALA A 46 22.65 6.60 32.19
N GLU A 47 23.03 7.84 32.45
CA GLU A 47 23.39 8.33 33.78
C GLU A 47 22.10 8.58 34.57
N ARG A 48 22.03 8.02 35.79
CA ARG A 48 20.84 8.08 36.65
C ARG A 48 21.24 8.51 38.06
N LEU A 49 20.26 9.04 38.79
CA LEU A 49 20.46 9.40 40.19
C LEU A 49 20.95 8.19 41.01
N PRO A 50 21.86 8.40 41.99
CA PRO A 50 22.42 9.68 42.44
C PRO A 50 23.67 10.14 41.66
N HIS A 51 24.15 9.37 40.69
CA HIS A 51 25.40 9.60 39.96
C HIS A 51 25.16 10.25 38.60
N ILE A 52 24.47 11.39 38.61
CA ILE A 52 24.33 12.24 37.43
C ILE A 52 25.42 13.31 37.51
N GLU A 53 26.36 13.29 36.55
CA GLU A 53 27.35 14.36 36.39
C GLU A 53 26.75 15.59 35.68
N ASN A 54 25.56 15.46 35.08
CA ASN A 54 24.77 16.52 34.42
C ASN A 54 25.59 17.29 33.36
N SER A 55 25.82 16.65 32.21
CA SER A 55 26.51 17.29 31.09
C SER A 55 25.62 18.16 30.17
N CYS A 56 24.30 18.17 30.40
CA CYS A 56 23.32 18.92 29.60
C CYS A 56 22.32 19.67 30.48
N ASP A 57 21.81 20.80 29.96
CA ASP A 57 20.70 21.56 30.54
C ASP A 57 19.40 21.32 29.75
N HIS A 58 18.28 21.87 30.25
CA HIS A 58 16.97 21.75 29.59
C HIS A 58 16.87 22.47 28.23
N ASN A 59 17.88 23.26 27.83
CA ASN A 59 17.92 23.81 26.48
C ASN A 59 18.30 22.75 25.44
N GLN A 60 18.74 21.57 25.88
CA GLN A 60 19.19 20.46 25.05
C GLN A 60 18.24 19.26 25.13
N ASP A 61 17.04 19.45 25.69
CA ASP A 61 16.04 18.40 25.79
C ASP A 61 15.56 17.94 24.40
N VAL A 62 15.39 16.63 24.27
CA VAL A 62 14.83 16.00 23.08
C VAL A 62 13.41 15.55 23.40
N GLY A 63 12.44 16.11 22.69
CA GLY A 63 11.05 15.67 22.76
C GLY A 63 10.85 14.34 22.05
N LEU A 64 10.09 13.44 22.66
CA LEU A 64 9.68 12.16 22.07
C LEU A 64 8.16 12.05 22.12
N ARG A 65 7.56 11.56 21.04
CA ARG A 65 6.13 11.26 20.99
C ARG A 65 5.92 9.76 21.12
N CYS A 66 5.36 9.35 22.25
CA CYS A 66 5.03 7.95 22.50
C CYS A 66 3.71 7.58 21.84
N TYR A 67 3.68 6.40 21.24
CA TYR A 67 2.49 5.79 20.68
C TYR A 67 2.12 4.55 21.48
N GLU A 68 0.82 4.31 21.64
CA GLU A 68 0.36 3.05 22.20
C GLU A 68 0.76 1.88 21.28
N PRO A 69 1.02 0.68 21.81
CA PRO A 69 1.29 -0.49 21.00
C PRO A 69 0.12 -0.79 20.05
N HIS A 70 0.41 -0.80 18.76
CA HIS A 70 -0.52 -1.10 17.68
C HIS A 70 0.15 -2.12 16.74
N TRP A 71 -0.63 -2.89 15.99
CA TRP A 71 -0.10 -3.85 15.02
C TRP A 71 -0.20 -3.30 13.59
N ALA A 72 0.41 -3.99 12.63
CA ALA A 72 0.46 -3.53 11.24
C ALA A 72 -0.94 -3.40 10.59
N GLY A 73 -1.85 -4.30 10.95
CA GLY A 73 -3.16 -4.45 10.31
C GLY A 73 -3.21 -5.62 9.33
N VAL A 74 -4.30 -5.68 8.56
CA VAL A 74 -4.53 -6.72 7.55
C VAL A 74 -4.22 -6.16 6.17
N ARG A 75 -3.47 -6.91 5.37
CA ARG A 75 -3.22 -6.57 3.97
C ARG A 75 -3.69 -7.67 3.04
N LEU A 76 -4.58 -7.31 2.11
CA LEU A 76 -4.91 -8.11 0.94
C LEU A 76 -4.02 -7.64 -0.21
N GLY A 77 -2.97 -8.42 -0.47
CA GLY A 77 -1.99 -8.12 -1.51
C GLY A 77 -2.59 -8.14 -2.91
N VAL A 78 -1.89 -7.54 -3.88
CA VAL A 78 -2.41 -7.35 -5.26
C VAL A 78 -2.71 -8.66 -6.00
N LEU A 79 -2.11 -9.77 -5.56
CA LEU A 79 -2.31 -11.12 -6.10
C LEU A 79 -3.22 -11.99 -5.23
N ALA A 80 -3.83 -11.42 -4.19
CA ALA A 80 -4.77 -12.15 -3.34
C ALA A 80 -5.92 -12.69 -4.20
N GLU A 81 -6.39 -13.89 -3.89
CA GLU A 81 -7.62 -14.39 -4.50
C GLU A 81 -8.82 -13.69 -3.87
N ARG A 82 -9.94 -13.66 -4.62
CA ARG A 82 -11.18 -13.09 -4.10
C ARG A 82 -11.49 -13.71 -2.73
N THR A 83 -11.78 -12.85 -1.77
CA THR A 83 -12.01 -13.22 -0.38
C THR A 83 -13.26 -12.49 0.09
N ASP A 84 -14.08 -13.16 0.88
CA ASP A 84 -15.27 -12.59 1.50
C ASP A 84 -15.01 -12.46 3.00
N LEU A 85 -14.84 -11.23 3.48
CA LEU A 85 -14.59 -10.91 4.89
C LEU A 85 -15.93 -10.59 5.56
N GLN A 86 -16.24 -11.31 6.63
CA GLN A 86 -17.52 -11.18 7.32
C GLN A 86 -17.35 -11.20 8.85
N TYR A 87 -18.06 -10.31 9.54
CA TYR A 87 -18.13 -10.28 11.02
C TYR A 87 -16.78 -10.18 11.73
N ILE A 88 -15.82 -9.49 11.10
CA ILE A 88 -14.50 -9.24 11.71
C ILE A 88 -14.43 -7.84 12.30
N THR A 89 -13.62 -7.70 13.36
CA THR A 89 -13.28 -6.40 13.96
C THR A 89 -11.77 -6.20 13.89
N VAL A 90 -11.34 -5.07 13.33
CA VAL A 90 -9.95 -4.64 13.24
C VAL A 90 -9.80 -3.37 14.06
N GLU A 91 -9.04 -3.47 15.15
CA GLU A 91 -8.77 -2.39 16.07
C GLU A 91 -7.28 -2.31 16.41
N LYS A 92 -6.85 -1.13 16.86
CA LYS A 92 -5.46 -0.86 17.25
C LYS A 92 -4.44 -1.25 16.18
N ALA A 93 -4.78 -1.03 14.91
CA ALA A 93 -3.92 -1.33 13.76
C ALA A 93 -3.41 -0.07 13.05
N GLY A 94 -2.49 -0.26 12.10
CA GLY A 94 -1.96 0.75 11.19
C GLY A 94 -0.62 1.38 11.59
N LEU A 95 0.10 0.78 12.56
CA LEU A 95 1.32 1.37 13.12
C LEU A 95 2.53 1.30 12.20
N LEU A 96 2.77 0.13 11.61
CA LEU A 96 4.04 -0.13 10.94
C LEU A 96 3.96 -1.29 9.95
N ASP A 97 4.37 -1.02 8.72
CA ASP A 97 4.87 -2.04 7.80
C ASP A 97 6.41 -2.09 7.88
N TYR A 98 6.94 -3.22 8.38
CA TYR A 98 8.39 -3.42 8.57
C TYR A 98 9.20 -3.32 7.26
N THR A 99 8.56 -3.46 6.10
CA THR A 99 9.23 -3.34 4.80
C THR A 99 9.44 -1.90 4.37
N THR A 100 8.55 -0.99 4.76
CA THR A 100 8.57 0.42 4.33
C THR A 100 8.84 1.40 5.46
N ASN A 101 8.76 0.96 6.72
CA ASN A 101 8.82 1.81 7.91
C ASN A 101 7.79 2.95 7.89
N GLU A 102 6.61 2.68 7.32
CA GLU A 102 5.52 3.65 7.19
C GLU A 102 4.27 3.19 7.96
N PHE A 103 3.48 4.16 8.42
CA PHE A 103 2.10 3.92 8.83
C PHE A 103 1.27 3.52 7.61
N LYS A 104 0.47 2.46 7.76
CA LYS A 104 -0.38 1.92 6.69
C LYS A 104 -1.83 1.82 7.17
N PRO A 105 -2.80 1.72 6.25
CA PRO A 105 -4.20 1.50 6.62
C PRO A 105 -4.37 0.25 7.48
N ALA A 106 -5.29 0.30 8.43
CA ALA A 106 -5.62 -0.84 9.29
C ALA A 106 -6.06 -2.07 8.48
N VAL A 107 -6.78 -1.83 7.39
CA VAL A 107 -7.03 -2.82 6.34
C VAL A 107 -6.60 -2.23 5.00
N GLN A 108 -5.50 -2.73 4.44
CA GLN A 108 -5.02 -2.34 3.11
C GLN A 108 -5.43 -3.37 2.07
N VAL A 109 -6.00 -2.90 0.96
CA VAL A 109 -6.35 -3.71 -0.20
C VAL A 109 -5.65 -3.14 -1.43
N ASP A 110 -4.71 -3.89 -1.99
CA ASP A 110 -3.91 -3.42 -3.11
C ASP A 110 -4.68 -3.51 -4.44
N LEU A 111 -5.48 -4.56 -4.63
CA LEU A 111 -6.42 -4.70 -5.72
C LEU A 111 -7.76 -5.13 -5.14
N TYR A 112 -8.74 -4.25 -5.17
CA TYR A 112 -10.06 -4.54 -4.62
C TYR A 112 -10.85 -5.35 -5.63
N HIS A 113 -11.23 -6.55 -5.23
CA HIS A 113 -12.16 -7.48 -5.89
C HIS A 113 -12.78 -8.44 -4.83
N HIS A 114 -12.72 -8.00 -3.57
CA HIS A 114 -13.17 -8.74 -2.39
C HIS A 114 -14.59 -8.31 -1.99
N SER A 115 -15.21 -9.02 -1.06
CA SER A 115 -16.50 -8.63 -0.45
C SER A 115 -16.32 -8.39 1.03
N PHE A 116 -16.77 -7.23 1.52
CA PHE A 116 -16.72 -6.90 2.95
C PHE A 116 -18.17 -6.76 3.44
N ASP A 117 -18.57 -7.56 4.41
CA ASP A 117 -19.91 -7.49 5.01
C ASP A 117 -19.83 -7.52 6.54
N SER A 118 -20.46 -6.55 7.21
CA SER A 118 -20.50 -6.53 8.67
C SER A 118 -19.10 -6.49 9.29
N VAL A 119 -18.19 -5.75 8.65
CA VAL A 119 -16.80 -5.57 9.08
C VAL A 119 -16.68 -4.28 9.88
N ARG A 120 -16.00 -4.33 11.03
CA ARG A 120 -15.72 -3.16 11.87
C ARG A 120 -14.24 -2.83 11.81
N VAL A 121 -13.88 -1.62 11.40
CA VAL A 121 -12.51 -1.11 11.39
C VAL A 121 -12.47 0.17 12.20
N VAL A 122 -12.14 0.04 13.48
CA VAL A 122 -12.35 1.07 14.50
C VAL A 122 -11.12 1.32 15.36
N ASP A 123 -10.97 2.53 15.87
CA ASP A 123 -9.91 2.89 16.83
C ASP A 123 -8.48 2.56 16.33
N ASN A 124 -8.19 2.88 15.06
CA ASN A 124 -6.89 2.64 14.43
C ASN A 124 -6.02 3.91 14.34
N VAL A 125 -4.70 3.74 14.27
CA VAL A 125 -3.73 4.86 14.24
C VAL A 125 -3.58 5.53 12.88
N GLN A 126 -4.09 4.91 11.81
CA GLN A 126 -4.06 5.45 10.44
C GLN A 126 -5.47 5.41 9.83
N ASP A 127 -5.59 5.34 8.51
CA ASP A 127 -6.86 5.16 7.81
C ASP A 127 -7.45 3.78 8.17
N GLY A 128 -8.78 3.68 8.19
CA GLY A 128 -9.47 2.41 8.42
C GLY A 128 -9.27 1.44 7.26
N LEU A 129 -9.97 1.69 6.14
CA LEU A 129 -9.82 0.93 4.90
C LEU A 129 -9.02 1.74 3.87
N GLY A 130 -7.90 1.22 3.41
CA GLY A 130 -7.10 1.79 2.34
C GLY A 130 -7.16 0.94 1.08
N VAL A 131 -7.51 1.54 -0.06
CA VAL A 131 -7.58 0.85 -1.35
C VAL A 131 -6.67 1.49 -2.38
N VAL A 132 -5.79 0.70 -2.98
CA VAL A 132 -4.87 1.18 -4.02
C VAL A 132 -5.55 1.12 -5.38
N TYR A 133 -5.81 -0.08 -5.89
CA TYR A 133 -6.56 -0.31 -7.12
C TYR A 133 -7.89 -0.99 -6.85
N ALA A 134 -8.81 -0.89 -7.80
CA ALA A 134 -10.07 -1.61 -7.81
C ALA A 134 -10.25 -2.28 -9.17
N ASP A 135 -10.74 -3.52 -9.16
CA ASP A 135 -11.13 -4.21 -10.38
C ASP A 135 -12.45 -3.61 -10.89
N ILE A 136 -12.32 -2.61 -11.76
CA ILE A 136 -13.47 -1.90 -12.36
C ILE A 136 -14.14 -2.69 -13.49
N TYR A 137 -13.57 -3.83 -13.89
CA TYR A 137 -14.04 -4.61 -15.04
C TYR A 137 -14.89 -5.81 -14.62
N SER A 138 -14.68 -6.36 -13.42
CA SER A 138 -15.58 -7.38 -12.87
C SER A 138 -16.85 -6.76 -12.30
N GLY A 139 -17.93 -6.80 -13.10
CA GLY A 139 -19.19 -6.07 -12.85
C GLY A 139 -19.98 -6.43 -11.58
N THR A 140 -19.49 -7.30 -10.69
CA THR A 140 -20.19 -7.71 -9.46
C THR A 140 -19.37 -7.63 -8.19
N THR A 141 -18.09 -7.26 -8.27
CA THR A 141 -17.21 -7.20 -7.10
C THR A 141 -16.94 -5.74 -6.71
N ASN A 142 -16.30 -5.50 -5.57
CA ASN A 142 -16.03 -4.17 -4.99
C ASN A 142 -17.06 -3.59 -4.03
N ILE A 143 -17.72 -4.45 -3.23
CA ILE A 143 -18.82 -4.01 -2.38
C ILE A 143 -18.49 -4.15 -0.90
N VAL A 144 -18.67 -3.04 -0.18
CA VAL A 144 -18.64 -2.95 1.28
C VAL A 144 -20.07 -2.76 1.77
N ARG A 145 -20.54 -3.65 2.65
CA ARG A 145 -21.92 -3.64 3.17
C ARG A 145 -21.93 -3.70 4.68
N ASN A 146 -22.85 -2.95 5.29
CA ASN A 146 -23.17 -3.07 6.72
C ASN A 146 -21.94 -2.91 7.65
N SER A 147 -20.92 -2.20 7.19
CA SER A 147 -19.62 -2.10 7.86
C SER A 147 -19.50 -0.80 8.65
N GLU A 148 -18.55 -0.76 9.57
CA GLU A 148 -18.28 0.41 10.41
C GLU A 148 -16.81 0.84 10.26
N PHE A 149 -16.59 2.12 9.96
CA PHE A 149 -15.26 2.74 9.88
C PHE A 149 -15.25 3.98 10.78
N SER A 150 -14.98 3.79 12.07
CA SER A 150 -15.14 4.83 13.09
C SER A 150 -13.90 5.05 13.95
N ASN A 151 -13.74 6.26 14.49
CA ASN A 151 -12.65 6.63 15.42
C ASN A 151 -11.23 6.36 14.91
N ASN A 152 -11.02 6.31 13.59
CA ASN A 152 -9.68 6.14 13.03
C ASN A 152 -8.93 7.50 13.05
N ARG A 153 -7.66 7.50 13.45
CA ARG A 153 -6.81 8.70 13.45
C ARG A 153 -6.48 9.20 12.04
N GLY A 154 -6.69 8.37 11.02
CA GLY A 154 -6.70 8.78 9.62
C GLY A 154 -8.13 9.07 9.11
N SER A 155 -8.41 8.59 7.91
CA SER A 155 -9.71 8.62 7.25
C SER A 155 -10.44 7.30 7.49
N GLY A 156 -11.78 7.29 7.47
CA GLY A 156 -12.53 6.03 7.58
C GLY A 156 -12.25 5.10 6.40
N VAL A 157 -12.38 5.62 5.18
CA VAL A 157 -12.02 4.94 3.93
C VAL A 157 -11.17 5.85 3.06
N ALA A 158 -9.99 5.40 2.69
CA ALA A 158 -9.09 6.08 1.76
C ALA A 158 -8.92 5.23 0.49
N PHE A 159 -8.99 5.83 -0.68
CA PHE A 159 -8.72 5.12 -1.93
C PHE A 159 -7.96 5.97 -2.94
N LYS A 160 -7.20 5.29 -3.80
CA LYS A 160 -6.44 5.92 -4.89
C LYS A 160 -7.11 5.75 -6.24
N GLN A 161 -7.71 4.58 -6.50
CA GLN A 161 -8.56 4.35 -7.67
C GLN A 161 -10.04 4.29 -7.26
N LEU A 162 -10.89 4.89 -8.10
CA LEU A 162 -12.34 4.74 -7.98
C LEU A 162 -12.77 3.32 -8.39
N GLY A 163 -13.88 2.84 -7.82
CA GLY A 163 -14.43 1.52 -8.15
C GLY A 163 -15.14 0.81 -7.00
N LEU A 164 -15.15 1.40 -5.79
CA LEU A 164 -15.82 0.83 -4.63
C LEU A 164 -17.28 1.27 -4.51
N LYS A 165 -18.12 0.35 -4.06
CA LYS A 165 -19.50 0.61 -3.66
C LYS A 165 -19.68 0.33 -2.17
N ILE A 166 -19.98 1.37 -1.40
CA ILE A 166 -20.24 1.26 0.04
C ILE A 166 -21.74 1.44 0.29
N THR A 167 -22.36 0.51 1.02
CA THR A 167 -23.81 0.53 1.30
C THR A 167 -24.10 0.16 2.76
N GLY A 168 -25.10 0.82 3.36
CA GLY A 168 -25.54 0.51 4.73
C GLY A 168 -24.45 0.60 5.80
N SER A 169 -23.38 1.34 5.56
CA SER A 169 -22.20 1.39 6.41
C SER A 169 -22.10 2.71 7.18
N THR A 170 -21.55 2.68 8.39
CA THR A 170 -21.34 3.84 9.25
C THR A 170 -19.90 4.32 9.13
N ILE A 171 -19.70 5.61 8.88
CA ILE A 171 -18.37 6.22 8.77
C ILE A 171 -18.39 7.53 9.56
N GLU A 172 -17.84 7.52 10.78
CA GLU A 172 -17.96 8.64 11.71
C GLU A 172 -16.72 8.81 12.60
N ASN A 173 -16.54 10.00 13.19
CA ASN A 173 -15.49 10.28 14.17
C ASN A 173 -14.05 9.98 13.70
N ASN A 174 -13.79 9.98 12.39
CA ASN A 174 -12.44 9.84 11.84
C ASN A 174 -11.75 11.21 11.80
N LYS A 175 -10.47 11.28 12.19
CA LYS A 175 -9.76 12.55 12.40
C LYS A 175 -9.51 13.34 11.11
N ILE A 176 -9.23 12.68 9.99
CA ILE A 176 -8.95 13.34 8.70
C ILE A 176 -10.24 13.54 7.89
N ALA A 177 -10.91 12.45 7.53
CA ALA A 177 -12.12 12.47 6.71
C ALA A 177 -12.93 11.19 6.88
N GLY A 178 -14.23 11.22 6.56
CA GLY A 178 -14.99 9.98 6.42
C GLY A 178 -14.48 9.16 5.22
N ILE A 179 -14.48 9.78 4.04
CA ILE A 179 -13.99 9.19 2.79
C ILE A 179 -12.98 10.13 2.15
N ARG A 180 -11.81 9.60 1.74
CA ARG A 180 -10.73 10.36 1.11
C ARG A 180 -10.29 9.73 -0.21
N HIS A 181 -10.28 10.51 -1.27
CA HIS A 181 -9.71 10.12 -2.56
C HIS A 181 -8.38 10.86 -2.78
N ASN A 182 -7.29 10.11 -2.98
CA ASN A 182 -6.01 10.68 -3.40
C ASN A 182 -5.35 9.75 -4.43
N PRO A 183 -5.43 10.07 -5.74
CA PRO A 183 -4.92 9.20 -6.78
C PRO A 183 -3.38 9.15 -6.84
N ALA A 184 -2.68 10.02 -6.11
CA ALA A 184 -1.22 10.04 -6.13
C ALA A 184 -0.64 8.76 -5.51
N LEU A 185 0.20 8.06 -6.28
CA LEU A 185 1.00 6.92 -5.81
C LEU A 185 2.46 7.36 -5.68
N SER A 186 3.09 7.11 -4.53
CA SER A 186 4.53 7.40 -4.38
C SER A 186 5.37 6.38 -5.17
N LEU A 187 6.61 6.74 -5.52
CA LEU A 187 7.55 5.82 -6.17
C LEU A 187 7.82 4.57 -5.33
N TYR A 188 7.84 4.71 -3.99
CA TYR A 188 8.02 3.60 -3.07
C TYR A 188 6.81 2.66 -3.10
N GLN A 189 5.59 3.20 -3.02
CA GLN A 189 4.36 2.44 -3.14
C GLN A 189 4.26 1.71 -4.50
N GLN A 190 4.67 2.39 -5.58
CA GLN A 190 4.70 1.81 -6.93
C GLN A 190 5.64 0.60 -7.01
N ARG A 191 6.84 0.73 -6.44
CA ARG A 191 7.85 -0.33 -6.41
C ARG A 191 7.43 -1.50 -5.53
N GLU A 192 6.85 -1.18 -4.37
CA GLU A 192 6.32 -2.16 -3.43
C GLU A 192 5.25 -3.02 -4.09
N LEU A 193 4.28 -2.38 -4.76
CA LEU A 193 3.24 -3.07 -5.54
C LEU A 193 3.83 -3.91 -6.68
N ALA A 194 4.74 -3.32 -7.48
CA ALA A 194 5.39 -4.03 -8.59
C ALA A 194 6.20 -5.25 -8.10
N GLY A 195 6.74 -5.19 -6.88
CA GLY A 195 7.51 -6.26 -6.26
C GLY A 195 6.71 -7.54 -5.98
N TRP A 196 5.38 -7.48 -5.98
CA TRP A 196 4.51 -8.66 -5.89
C TRP A 196 4.48 -9.46 -7.20
N PHE A 197 4.69 -8.80 -8.34
CA PHE A 197 4.66 -9.42 -9.67
C PHE A 197 6.02 -10.04 -10.01
N LYS A 198 6.30 -11.23 -9.46
CA LYS A 198 7.53 -11.98 -9.74
C LYS A 198 7.32 -13.07 -10.80
N PRO A 199 8.37 -13.51 -11.51
CA PRO A 199 8.31 -14.68 -12.37
C PRO A 199 7.92 -15.94 -11.57
N LEU A 200 7.19 -16.88 -12.21
CA LEU A 200 6.69 -18.10 -11.55
C LEU A 200 7.76 -18.91 -10.81
N THR A 201 8.99 -18.93 -11.34
CA THR A 201 10.14 -19.62 -10.73
C THR A 201 10.53 -19.08 -9.36
N GLU A 202 10.23 -17.81 -9.08
CA GLU A 202 10.50 -17.16 -7.79
C GLU A 202 9.31 -17.28 -6.82
N VAL A 203 8.10 -17.43 -7.37
CA VAL A 203 6.83 -17.42 -6.62
C VAL A 203 6.47 -18.79 -6.03
N GLN A 204 6.85 -19.89 -6.70
CA GLN A 204 6.58 -21.26 -6.23
C GLN A 204 7.10 -21.54 -4.81
N ASN A 205 8.12 -20.82 -4.35
CA ASN A 205 8.73 -21.02 -3.04
C ASN A 205 8.13 -20.16 -1.92
N GLN A 206 7.28 -19.17 -2.23
CA GLN A 206 6.79 -18.18 -1.25
C GLN A 206 5.27 -18.16 -1.09
N TYR A 207 4.50 -18.29 -2.17
CA TYR A 207 3.03 -18.44 -2.21
C TYR A 207 2.61 -18.29 -3.67
N SER A 208 2.00 -19.30 -4.30
CA SER A 208 1.58 -19.22 -5.70
C SER A 208 0.04 -19.27 -5.79
N PRO A 209 -0.64 -18.13 -5.95
CA PRO A 209 -2.09 -18.10 -6.20
C PRO A 209 -2.41 -18.93 -7.45
N SER A 210 -3.52 -19.65 -7.43
CA SER A 210 -3.91 -20.51 -8.56
C SER A 210 -4.21 -19.70 -9.83
N SER A 211 -4.63 -18.46 -9.63
CA SER A 211 -4.97 -17.47 -10.66
C SER A 211 -3.75 -16.72 -11.23
N TYR A 212 -2.61 -16.70 -10.54
CA TYR A 212 -1.44 -15.94 -10.96
C TYR A 212 -0.54 -16.75 -11.89
N LYS A 213 -0.71 -16.54 -13.20
CA LYS A 213 0.09 -17.18 -14.26
C LYS A 213 0.64 -16.12 -15.22
N PRO A 214 1.72 -15.40 -14.85
CA PRO A 214 2.24 -14.32 -15.67
C PRO A 214 2.88 -14.82 -16.96
N LEU A 215 2.67 -14.06 -18.03
CA LEU A 215 3.34 -14.24 -19.31
C LEU A 215 4.48 -13.23 -19.40
N SER A 216 5.67 -13.73 -19.71
CA SER A 216 6.86 -12.90 -19.87
C SER A 216 6.95 -12.38 -21.30
N ILE A 217 6.91 -11.06 -21.46
CA ILE A 217 7.10 -10.39 -22.74
C ILE A 217 8.55 -9.92 -22.79
N PRO A 218 9.33 -10.24 -23.84
CA PRO A 218 8.93 -10.72 -25.18
C PRO A 218 8.93 -12.24 -25.39
N GLN A 219 9.21 -13.06 -24.37
CA GLN A 219 9.53 -14.49 -24.54
C GLN A 219 8.29 -15.35 -24.86
N THR A 220 7.10 -14.87 -24.53
CA THR A 220 5.84 -15.60 -24.71
C THR A 220 5.40 -15.66 -26.18
N TYR A 221 4.50 -16.59 -26.47
CA TYR A 221 3.78 -16.68 -27.75
C TYR A 221 3.02 -15.38 -28.06
N PRO A 222 2.95 -15.00 -29.35
CA PRO A 222 2.32 -13.75 -29.76
C PRO A 222 0.79 -13.78 -29.60
N ASN A 223 0.14 -14.95 -29.72
CA ASN A 223 -1.31 -15.04 -29.61
C ASN A 223 -1.71 -15.44 -28.20
N ILE A 224 -2.57 -14.63 -27.57
CA ILE A 224 -3.06 -14.83 -26.21
C ILE A 224 -4.59 -14.76 -26.28
N ASP A 225 -5.23 -15.91 -26.14
CA ASP A 225 -6.68 -16.03 -26.11
C ASP A 225 -7.17 -16.07 -24.65
N LEU A 226 -8.12 -15.20 -24.31
CA LEU A 226 -8.67 -15.01 -22.98
C LEU A 226 -10.10 -15.52 -22.90
N GLU A 227 -10.40 -16.24 -21.81
CA GLU A 227 -11.76 -16.64 -21.47
C GLU A 227 -12.50 -15.54 -20.68
N GLU A 228 -13.81 -15.67 -20.57
CA GLU A 228 -14.63 -14.76 -19.76
C GLU A 228 -14.18 -14.76 -18.29
N GLY A 229 -13.93 -13.57 -17.74
CA GLY A 229 -13.48 -13.39 -16.37
C GLY A 229 -12.02 -13.81 -16.11
N GLN A 230 -11.27 -14.20 -17.14
CA GLN A 230 -9.86 -14.55 -17.00
C GLN A 230 -8.97 -13.30 -16.98
N THR A 231 -8.22 -13.12 -15.90
CA THR A 231 -7.17 -12.11 -15.81
C THR A 231 -5.83 -12.68 -16.26
N GLN A 232 -5.17 -12.02 -17.21
CA GLN A 232 -3.83 -12.39 -17.67
C GLN A 232 -2.83 -11.28 -17.35
N TYR A 233 -1.77 -11.65 -16.62
CA TYR A 233 -0.68 -10.75 -16.29
C TYR A 233 0.40 -10.80 -17.36
N LEU A 234 0.83 -9.62 -17.82
CA LEU A 234 1.92 -9.45 -18.76
C LEU A 234 3.07 -8.76 -18.03
N ILE A 235 4.24 -9.41 -17.97
CA ILE A 235 5.42 -8.88 -17.29
C ILE A 235 6.51 -8.66 -18.34
N THR A 236 6.99 -7.43 -18.46
CA THR A 236 8.11 -7.15 -19.35
C THR A 236 9.42 -7.62 -18.73
N GLN A 237 10.27 -8.21 -19.55
CA GLN A 237 11.59 -8.66 -19.15
C GLN A 237 12.67 -7.86 -19.85
N ARG A 238 13.76 -7.61 -19.13
CA ARG A 238 14.93 -6.94 -19.68
C ARG A 238 15.52 -7.75 -20.83
N VAL A 239 15.69 -7.08 -21.98
CA VAL A 239 16.42 -7.60 -23.12
C VAL A 239 17.83 -7.00 -23.10
N THR A 240 18.86 -7.85 -23.11
CA THR A 240 20.27 -7.45 -23.02
C THR A 240 21.03 -7.53 -24.35
N LEU A 241 20.44 -8.18 -25.34
CA LEU A 241 21.01 -8.39 -26.68
C LEU A 241 20.47 -7.33 -27.65
N ASP A 242 20.35 -7.68 -28.93
CA ASP A 242 19.87 -6.79 -29.98
C ASP A 242 18.48 -6.23 -29.68
N PRO A 243 18.20 -4.98 -30.14
CA PRO A 243 16.87 -4.41 -30.08
C PRO A 243 15.85 -5.35 -30.72
N ILE A 244 14.74 -5.57 -30.03
CA ILE A 244 13.66 -6.42 -30.51
C ILE A 244 12.40 -5.60 -30.79
N ASN A 245 11.64 -6.05 -31.78
CA ASN A 245 10.29 -5.58 -32.03
C ASN A 245 9.40 -6.81 -32.17
N LYS A 246 8.41 -6.95 -31.28
CA LYS A 246 7.47 -8.06 -31.27
C LYS A 246 6.05 -7.56 -31.12
N GLN A 247 5.13 -8.30 -31.74
CA GLN A 247 3.70 -8.02 -31.71
C GLN A 247 2.97 -9.14 -30.99
N PHE A 248 1.96 -8.76 -30.21
CA PHE A 248 1.12 -9.66 -29.45
C PHE A 248 -0.35 -9.38 -29.79
N PHE A 249 -1.10 -10.43 -30.07
CA PHE A 249 -2.53 -10.39 -30.37
C PHE A 249 -3.29 -10.93 -29.16
N LEU A 250 -4.00 -10.04 -28.48
CA LEU A 250 -4.90 -10.37 -27.37
C LEU A 250 -6.30 -10.55 -27.94
N ARG A 251 -6.94 -11.69 -27.68
CA ARG A 251 -8.26 -12.04 -28.20
C ARG A 251 -9.18 -12.53 -27.10
N CYS A 252 -10.47 -12.28 -27.24
CA CYS A 252 -11.51 -12.83 -26.37
C CYS A 252 -12.65 -13.41 -27.22
N LYS A 253 -13.54 -14.17 -26.56
CA LYS A 253 -14.74 -14.72 -27.21
C LYS A 253 -15.64 -13.57 -27.72
N PRO A 254 -16.31 -13.72 -28.88
CA PRO A 254 -17.25 -12.71 -29.37
C PRO A 254 -18.33 -12.36 -28.33
N GLY A 255 -18.60 -11.07 -28.14
CA GLY A 255 -19.55 -10.57 -27.14
C GLY A 255 -18.90 -10.07 -25.84
N PHE A 256 -17.59 -10.27 -25.67
CA PHE A 256 -16.82 -9.74 -24.55
C PHE A 256 -15.90 -8.60 -24.98
N VAL A 257 -15.44 -7.82 -24.01
CA VAL A 257 -14.46 -6.74 -24.18
C VAL A 257 -13.24 -7.02 -23.34
N LEU A 258 -12.06 -6.60 -23.81
CA LEU A 258 -10.82 -6.70 -23.06
C LEU A 258 -10.62 -5.45 -22.21
N GLY A 259 -10.49 -5.65 -20.90
CA GLY A 259 -10.01 -4.62 -19.98
C GLY A 259 -8.49 -4.66 -19.90
N LEU A 260 -7.84 -3.51 -20.06
CA LEU A 260 -6.40 -3.35 -19.80
C LEU A 260 -6.23 -2.48 -18.56
N GLN A 261 -5.40 -2.93 -17.63
CA GLN A 261 -4.99 -2.13 -16.48
C GLN A 261 -3.48 -2.10 -16.40
N LEU A 262 -2.91 -0.91 -16.50
CA LEU A 262 -1.49 -0.72 -16.29
C LEU A 262 -1.21 -0.59 -14.80
N LEU A 263 -0.45 -1.54 -14.27
CA LEU A 263 -0.10 -1.57 -12.84
C LEU A 263 1.25 -0.92 -12.54
N ASN A 264 2.18 -0.94 -13.49
CA ASN A 264 3.51 -0.35 -13.33
C ASN A 264 3.94 0.37 -14.62
N PRO A 265 4.17 1.70 -14.59
CA PRO A 265 4.55 2.45 -15.77
C PRO A 265 5.97 2.12 -16.25
N ILE A 266 6.24 2.39 -17.52
CA ILE A 266 7.56 2.20 -18.12
C ILE A 266 8.56 3.13 -17.43
N HIS A 267 9.61 2.55 -16.85
CA HIS A 267 10.61 3.32 -16.13
C HIS A 267 11.41 4.23 -17.08
N ASN A 268 11.77 5.45 -16.66
CA ASN A 268 12.51 6.42 -17.49
C ASN A 268 13.87 5.92 -18.02
N ARG A 269 14.45 4.92 -17.35
CA ARG A 269 15.72 4.27 -17.78
C ARG A 269 15.51 3.11 -18.76
N SER A 270 14.27 2.70 -18.98
CA SER A 270 13.91 1.67 -19.94
C SER A 270 13.84 2.27 -21.34
N THR A 271 14.20 1.48 -22.34
CA THR A 271 14.01 1.80 -23.76
C THR A 271 12.72 1.18 -24.33
N GLU A 272 11.90 0.55 -23.50
CA GLU A 272 10.63 -0.09 -23.90
C GLU A 272 9.65 0.93 -24.47
N ASP A 273 9.05 0.60 -25.61
CA ASP A 273 7.92 1.35 -26.17
C ASP A 273 6.80 0.38 -26.47
N ILE A 274 5.64 0.60 -25.87
CA ILE A 274 4.48 -0.27 -25.97
C ILE A 274 3.33 0.54 -26.56
N LEU A 275 2.84 0.06 -27.69
CA LEU A 275 1.74 0.65 -28.44
C LEU A 275 0.57 -0.33 -28.41
N VAL A 276 -0.60 0.16 -28.00
CA VAL A 276 -1.84 -0.60 -27.94
C VAL A 276 -2.74 -0.17 -29.10
N TYR A 277 -3.17 -1.17 -29.85
CA TYR A 277 -3.97 -1.03 -31.06
C TYR A 277 -5.34 -1.69 -30.79
N ASP A 278 -6.43 -0.98 -31.07
CA ASP A 278 -7.78 -1.54 -31.01
C ASP A 278 -8.21 -1.96 -32.41
N GLY A 279 -8.16 -3.26 -32.67
CA GLY A 279 -8.75 -3.84 -33.87
C GLY A 279 -8.15 -5.19 -34.25
N GLN A 280 -8.75 -5.81 -35.26
CA GLN A 280 -8.45 -7.19 -35.63
C GLN A 280 -7.18 -7.34 -36.49
N ASP A 281 -6.80 -6.30 -37.24
CA ASP A 281 -5.64 -6.29 -38.15
C ASP A 281 -4.93 -4.93 -38.16
N MET A 282 -3.59 -4.90 -38.25
CA MET A 282 -2.81 -3.64 -38.27
C MET A 282 -3.13 -2.71 -39.45
N HIS A 283 -3.71 -3.22 -40.53
CA HIS A 283 -3.98 -2.44 -41.74
C HIS A 283 -5.19 -1.51 -41.63
N SER A 284 -6.08 -1.75 -40.67
CA SER A 284 -7.31 -0.98 -40.46
C SER A 284 -7.31 -0.15 -39.17
N VAL A 285 -6.21 -0.15 -38.42
CA VAL A 285 -6.20 0.29 -37.02
C VAL A 285 -5.40 1.57 -36.81
N GLN A 286 -6.01 2.53 -36.10
CA GLN A 286 -5.31 3.67 -35.53
C GLN A 286 -4.67 3.27 -34.19
N VAL A 287 -3.45 3.72 -33.93
CA VAL A 287 -2.85 3.61 -32.58
C VAL A 287 -3.82 4.27 -31.61
N VAL A 288 -4.28 3.52 -30.60
CA VAL A 288 -5.24 4.06 -29.63
C VAL A 288 -4.51 4.59 -28.41
N TRP A 289 -3.47 3.88 -27.96
CA TRP A 289 -2.70 4.26 -26.78
C TRP A 289 -1.21 3.99 -26.94
N SER A 290 -0.38 4.98 -26.60
CA SER A 290 1.05 4.84 -26.34
C SER A 290 1.28 4.83 -24.84
N VAL A 291 1.65 3.66 -24.30
CA VAL A 291 1.86 3.47 -22.86
C VAL A 291 2.92 4.42 -22.32
N ARG A 292 3.89 4.86 -23.13
CA ARG A 292 4.91 5.80 -22.68
C ARG A 292 4.43 7.26 -22.61
N LYS A 293 3.48 7.66 -23.46
CA LYS A 293 3.07 9.06 -23.65
C LYS A 293 1.76 9.42 -22.96
N ASP A 294 0.86 8.46 -22.84
CA ASP A 294 -0.53 8.71 -22.44
C ASP A 294 -0.76 8.44 -20.93
N LEU A 295 0.33 8.30 -20.14
CA LEU A 295 0.33 8.11 -18.68
C LEU A 295 0.62 9.38 -17.91
#